data_AF-A0A7L1GZD2-F1
#
_entry.id   AF-A0A7L1GZD2-F1
#
_cell.length_a   1.000
_cell.length_b   1.000
_cell.length_c   1.000
_cell.angle_alpha   90.00
_cell.angle_beta   90.00
_cell.angle_gamma   90.00
#
_symmetry.space_group_name_H-M   'P 1'
#
loop_
_entity.id
_entity.type
_entity.pdbx_description
1 polymer ?
#
loop_
_entity_poly.entity_id
_entity_poly.type
_entity_poly.pdbx_seq_one_letter_code
_entity_poly.pdbx_strand_id
1 'polypeptide(L)'
;GSYTLPTGTEYRGALKDGMFDGEGELLFPNGGRYWAIWHRGVPTQGKYTFADGLEYKDKKWHYCDGYDRRFYTEISSGLKPAGISQFTNLDPPRKIPEGCYDCGDGFYNPETRVIVDYKFRFLRNA
;
A
#
# COMPACT_ATOMS: atom_id res chain seq x y z
N GLY A 1 0.48 21.35 -10.40
CA GLY A 1 0.52 21.78 -9.00
C GLY A 1 0.62 20.58 -8.08
N SER A 2 0.96 20.79 -6.82
CA SER A 2 0.89 19.77 -5.78
C SER A 2 -0.01 20.23 -4.63
N TYR A 3 -0.68 19.30 -3.98
CA TYR A 3 -1.56 19.57 -2.84
C TYR A 3 -1.48 18.42 -1.83
N THR A 4 -1.13 18.73 -0.58
CA THR A 4 -1.07 17.72 0.49
C THR A 4 -2.36 17.74 1.30
N LEU A 5 -3.07 16.61 1.32
CA LEU A 5 -4.27 16.43 2.12
C LEU A 5 -3.90 16.31 3.61
N PRO A 6 -4.83 16.62 4.53
CA PRO A 6 -4.62 16.40 5.97
C PRO A 6 -4.28 14.95 6.35
N THR A 7 -4.66 13.99 5.51
CA THR A 7 -4.31 12.57 5.66
C THR A 7 -2.84 12.26 5.36
N GLY A 8 -2.07 13.23 4.86
CA GLY A 8 -0.70 13.06 4.37
C GLY A 8 -0.60 12.59 2.92
N THR A 9 -1.73 12.29 2.26
CA THR A 9 -1.75 11.96 0.83
C THR A 9 -1.37 13.21 0.02
N GLU A 10 -0.44 13.07 -0.93
CA GLU A 10 -0.03 14.17 -1.81
C GLU A 10 -0.67 13.99 -3.19
N TYR A 11 -1.40 14.98 -3.67
CA TYR A 11 -1.81 15.08 -5.07
C TYR A 11 -0.74 15.80 -5.89
N ARG A 12 -0.42 15.28 -7.08
CA ARG A 12 0.41 15.93 -8.09
C ARG A 12 -0.30 15.90 -9.44
N GLY A 13 -0.63 17.08 -9.97
CA GLY A 13 -1.35 17.17 -11.25
C GLY A 13 -1.89 18.55 -11.53
N ALA A 14 -2.76 18.66 -12.53
CA ALA A 14 -3.43 19.92 -12.83
C ALA A 14 -4.53 20.22 -11.79
N LEU A 15 -4.68 21.51 -11.51
CA LEU A 15 -5.67 22.06 -10.60
C LEU A 15 -6.45 23.14 -11.34
N LYS A 16 -7.77 23.13 -11.21
CA LYS A 16 -8.67 24.12 -11.79
C LYS A 16 -9.74 24.50 -10.76
N ASP A 17 -9.89 25.79 -10.48
CA ASP A 17 -10.83 26.32 -9.51
C ASP A 17 -10.73 25.64 -8.11
N GLY A 18 -9.49 25.34 -7.69
CA GLY A 18 -9.21 24.66 -6.43
C GLY A 18 -9.51 23.15 -6.42
N MET A 19 -9.93 22.57 -7.55
CA MET A 19 -10.23 21.14 -7.70
C MET A 19 -9.17 20.43 -8.54
N PHE A 20 -9.04 19.12 -8.36
CA PHE A 20 -8.23 18.27 -9.23
C PHE A 20 -8.91 18.20 -10.61
N ASP A 21 -8.19 18.51 -11.67
CA ASP A 21 -8.76 18.56 -13.03
C ASP A 21 -7.67 18.24 -14.06
N GLY A 22 -7.94 17.32 -15.00
CA GLY A 22 -6.94 16.78 -15.92
C GLY A 22 -6.19 15.58 -15.36
N GLU A 23 -5.00 15.28 -15.88
CA GLU A 23 -4.18 14.17 -15.38
C GLU A 23 -3.52 14.52 -14.04
N GLY A 24 -3.52 13.55 -13.12
CA GLY A 24 -2.85 13.69 -11.84
C GLY A 24 -2.77 12.38 -11.06
N GLU A 25 -1.87 12.34 -10.09
CA GLU A 25 -1.64 11.20 -9.21
C GLU A 25 -1.83 11.56 -7.74
N LEU A 26 -2.37 10.63 -6.96
CA LEU A 26 -2.33 10.63 -5.50
C LEU A 26 -1.20 9.72 -5.03
N LEU A 27 -0.35 10.23 -4.15
CA LEU A 27 0.74 9.51 -3.49
C LEU A 27 0.35 9.30 -2.03
N PHE A 28 0.17 8.04 -1.64
CA PHE A 28 -0.27 7.68 -0.30
C PHE A 28 0.93 7.50 0.64
N PRO A 29 0.79 7.81 1.95
CA PRO A 29 1.87 7.63 2.93
C PRO A 29 2.37 6.19 3.07
N ASN A 30 1.54 5.20 2.71
CA ASN A 30 1.93 3.79 2.69
C ASN A 30 2.79 3.40 1.47
N GLY A 31 3.08 4.33 0.56
CA GLY A 31 3.86 4.14 -0.66
C GLY A 31 3.03 3.78 -1.90
N GLY A 32 1.72 3.54 -1.74
CA GLY A 32 0.82 3.34 -2.87
C GLY A 32 0.66 4.61 -3.71
N ARG A 33 0.27 4.44 -4.97
CA ARG A 33 -0.05 5.55 -5.87
C ARG A 33 -1.35 5.28 -6.63
N TYR A 34 -2.12 6.33 -6.87
CA TYR A 34 -3.31 6.28 -7.72
C TYR A 34 -3.22 7.35 -8.79
N TRP A 35 -2.88 6.94 -10.01
CA TRP A 35 -2.94 7.81 -11.18
C TRP A 35 -4.37 7.85 -11.71
N ALA A 36 -4.86 9.02 -12.10
CA ALA A 36 -6.19 9.17 -12.67
C ALA A 36 -6.34 10.39 -13.57
N ILE A 37 -7.40 10.36 -14.38
CA ILE A 37 -7.95 11.54 -15.06
C ILE A 37 -9.06 12.12 -14.19
N TRP A 38 -8.89 13.35 -13.75
CA TRP A 38 -9.76 14.07 -12.84
C TRP A 38 -10.68 15.03 -13.59
N HIS A 39 -11.93 15.11 -13.17
CA HIS A 39 -12.87 16.13 -13.62
C HIS A 39 -13.57 16.72 -12.40
N ARG A 40 -13.31 18.00 -12.11
CA ARG A 40 -13.87 18.71 -10.94
C ARG A 40 -13.72 17.92 -9.63
N GLY A 41 -12.52 17.38 -9.39
CA GLY A 41 -12.17 16.63 -8.18
C GLY A 41 -12.57 15.15 -8.20
N VAL A 42 -13.27 14.68 -9.24
CA VAL A 42 -13.72 13.28 -9.34
C VAL A 42 -12.85 12.50 -10.33
N PRO A 43 -12.30 11.34 -9.96
CA PRO A 43 -11.56 10.51 -10.89
C PRO A 43 -12.53 9.78 -11.84
N THR A 44 -12.30 9.88 -13.15
CA THR A 44 -13.12 9.23 -14.18
C THR A 44 -12.54 7.88 -14.62
N GLN A 45 -11.21 7.78 -14.63
CA GLN A 45 -10.43 6.58 -14.89
C GLN A 45 -9.18 6.65 -14.03
N GLY A 46 -8.70 5.49 -13.58
CA GLY A 46 -7.46 5.47 -12.83
C GLY A 46 -6.86 4.09 -12.67
N LYS A 47 -5.62 4.08 -12.20
CA LYS A 47 -4.81 2.89 -11.94
C LYS A 47 -4.17 3.03 -10.58
N TYR A 48 -4.36 2.01 -9.75
CA TYR A 48 -3.70 1.93 -8.46
C TYR A 48 -2.44 1.05 -8.59
N THR A 49 -1.32 1.54 -8.10
CA THR A 49 -0.11 0.73 -7.89
C THR A 49 0.19 0.65 -6.40
N PHE A 50 0.38 -0.57 -5.91
CA PHE A 50 0.85 -0.83 -4.55
C PHE A 50 2.30 -0.33 -4.37
N ALA A 51 2.73 -0.22 -3.11
CA ALA A 51 4.05 0.32 -2.76
C ALA A 51 5.22 -0.52 -3.29
N ASP A 52 4.99 -1.80 -3.54
CA ASP A 52 5.93 -2.75 -4.15
C ASP A 52 5.97 -2.68 -5.68
N GLY A 53 5.14 -1.83 -6.30
CA GLY A 53 5.03 -1.68 -7.75
C GLY A 53 3.97 -2.58 -8.41
N LEU A 54 3.30 -3.46 -7.67
CA LEU A 54 2.22 -4.27 -8.21
C LEU A 54 1.06 -3.35 -8.66
N GLU A 55 0.68 -3.41 -9.94
CA GLU A 55 -0.48 -2.67 -10.45
C GLU A 55 -1.75 -3.48 -10.18
N TYR A 56 -2.74 -2.88 -9.53
CA TYR A 56 -4.07 -3.48 -9.29
C TYR A 56 -4.82 -3.74 -10.60
N LYS A 57 -5.48 -4.91 -10.70
CA LYS A 57 -6.40 -5.25 -11.80
C LYS A 57 -7.68 -5.82 -11.21
N ASP A 58 -8.80 -5.27 -11.66
CA ASP A 58 -10.15 -5.73 -11.31
C ASP A 58 -10.46 -7.11 -11.92
N LYS A 59 -9.89 -7.39 -13.10
CA LYS A 59 -10.06 -8.64 -13.84
C LYS A 59 -8.73 -9.35 -14.04
N LYS A 60 -8.78 -10.68 -13.98
CA LYS A 60 -7.60 -11.55 -14.17
C LYS A 60 -6.46 -11.14 -13.24
N TRP A 61 -6.78 -11.08 -11.96
CA TRP A 61 -5.80 -10.81 -10.90
C TRP A 61 -4.91 -12.04 -10.71
N HIS A 62 -3.66 -11.96 -11.17
CA HIS A 62 -2.70 -13.06 -11.13
C HIS A 62 -1.80 -13.03 -9.89
N TYR A 63 -1.99 -12.07 -8.99
CA TYR A 63 -1.22 -12.00 -7.77
C TYR A 63 -1.86 -12.88 -6.68
N CYS A 64 -1.09 -13.85 -6.19
CA CYS A 64 -1.49 -14.81 -5.17
C CYS A 64 -2.81 -15.52 -5.51
N ASP A 65 -2.93 -16.02 -6.74
CA ASP A 65 -4.08 -16.83 -7.16
C ASP A 65 -3.91 -18.32 -6.79
N GLY A 66 -4.87 -19.16 -7.18
CA GLY A 66 -4.83 -20.60 -6.88
C GLY A 66 -3.68 -21.37 -7.55
N TYR A 67 -3.08 -20.80 -8.61
CA TYR A 67 -2.01 -21.41 -9.38
C TYR A 67 -0.63 -20.85 -9.00
N ASP A 68 -0.56 -19.55 -8.71
CA ASP A 68 0.68 -18.85 -8.35
C ASP A 68 0.51 -18.09 -7.04
N ARG A 69 1.16 -18.61 -5.98
CA ARG A 69 1.15 -18.04 -4.63
C ARG A 69 2.39 -17.20 -4.31
N ARG A 70 3.21 -16.90 -5.32
CA ARG A 70 4.43 -16.10 -5.13
C ARG A 70 4.10 -14.66 -4.76
N PHE A 71 4.92 -14.09 -3.89
CA PHE A 71 4.91 -12.65 -3.63
C PHE A 71 5.33 -11.88 -4.88
N TYR A 72 4.92 -10.60 -5.01
CA TYR A 72 5.19 -9.83 -6.22
C TYR A 72 6.69 -9.65 -6.41
N THR A 73 7.42 -9.46 -5.31
CA THR A 73 8.88 -9.45 -5.30
C THR A 73 9.51 -10.75 -5.82
N GLU A 74 8.94 -11.92 -5.53
CA GLU A 74 9.43 -13.20 -6.05
C GLU A 74 9.11 -13.39 -7.53
N ILE A 75 7.99 -12.82 -8.01
CA ILE A 75 7.66 -12.76 -9.44
C ILE A 75 8.69 -11.89 -10.17
N SER A 76 9.04 -10.73 -9.61
CA SER A 76 9.95 -9.77 -10.23
C SER A 76 11.43 -10.14 -10.10
N SER A 77 11.85 -10.72 -8.98
CA SER A 77 13.27 -10.98 -8.67
C SER A 77 13.65 -12.46 -8.67
N GLY A 78 12.68 -13.37 -8.83
CA GLY A 78 12.89 -14.81 -8.79
C GLY A 78 12.80 -15.38 -7.37
N LEU A 79 12.74 -16.72 -7.32
CA LEU A 79 12.68 -17.46 -6.06
C LEU A 79 14.05 -17.51 -5.39
N LYS A 80 14.05 -17.36 -4.07
CA LYS A 80 15.27 -17.50 -3.27
C LYS A 80 15.62 -18.98 -3.05
N PRO A 81 16.92 -19.29 -2.83
CA PRO A 81 17.37 -20.61 -2.41
C PRO A 81 16.64 -21.17 -1.18
N ALA A 82 16.65 -22.49 -1.04
CA ALA A 82 16.12 -23.16 0.15
C ALA A 82 16.81 -22.66 1.42
N GLY A 83 16.03 -22.44 2.49
CA GLY A 83 16.52 -21.92 3.78
C GLY A 83 16.52 -20.39 3.91
N ILE A 84 16.31 -19.66 2.81
CA ILE A 84 16.14 -18.19 2.81
C ILE A 84 14.82 -17.77 2.14
N SER A 85 13.79 -18.61 2.30
CA SER A 85 12.46 -18.37 1.74
C SER A 85 11.88 -17.05 2.23
N GLN A 86 11.21 -16.35 1.32
CA GLN A 86 10.55 -15.10 1.65
C GLN A 86 9.25 -15.39 2.41
N PHE A 87 9.13 -14.85 3.63
CA PHE A 87 7.95 -15.08 4.48
C PHE A 87 6.83 -14.06 4.26
N THR A 88 7.20 -12.84 3.86
CA THR A 88 6.27 -11.75 3.56
C THR A 88 6.73 -11.03 2.31
N ASN A 89 5.83 -10.35 1.60
CA ASN A 89 6.20 -9.56 0.41
C ASN A 89 7.26 -8.48 0.71
N LEU A 90 7.41 -8.05 1.96
CA LEU A 90 8.56 -7.27 2.42
C LEU A 90 9.72 -8.20 2.82
N ASP A 91 10.90 -7.94 2.28
CA ASP A 91 12.10 -8.70 2.62
C ASP A 91 13.29 -7.76 2.90
N PRO A 92 13.96 -7.86 4.07
CA PRO A 92 13.63 -8.76 5.18
C PRO A 92 12.27 -8.40 5.82
N PRO A 93 11.58 -9.40 6.43
CA PRO A 93 10.30 -9.16 7.08
C PRO A 93 10.46 -8.17 8.25
N ARG A 94 9.36 -7.48 8.58
CA ARG A 94 9.33 -6.57 9.73
C ARG A 94 9.65 -7.34 11.01
N LYS A 95 10.40 -6.72 11.92
CA LYS A 95 10.59 -7.24 13.27
C LYS A 95 9.30 -6.99 14.06
N ILE A 96 8.57 -8.07 14.32
CA ILE A 96 7.35 -8.02 15.13
C ILE A 96 7.76 -8.05 16.60
N PRO A 97 7.25 -7.13 17.45
CA PRO A 97 7.48 -7.18 18.88
C PRO A 97 7.00 -8.50 19.48
N GLU A 98 7.64 -8.95 20.55
CA GLU A 98 7.25 -10.19 21.23
C GLU A 98 5.79 -10.12 21.69
N GLY A 99 5.06 -11.23 21.51
CA GLY A 99 3.63 -11.32 21.83
C GLY A 99 2.69 -10.52 20.90
N CYS A 100 3.22 -9.77 19.93
CA CYS A 100 2.43 -8.98 19.00
C CYS A 100 2.24 -9.68 17.66
N TYR A 101 1.26 -9.21 16.88
CA TYR A 101 0.95 -9.70 15.54
C TYR A 101 0.92 -8.52 14.56
N ASP A 102 1.47 -8.71 13.37
CA ASP A 102 1.38 -7.70 12.29
C ASP A 102 0.00 -7.78 11.62
N CYS A 103 -0.74 -6.67 11.61
CA CYS A 103 -2.07 -6.56 11.02
C CYS A 103 -2.07 -5.83 9.66
N GLY A 104 -0.90 -5.56 9.07
CA GLY A 104 -0.76 -4.88 7.79
C GLY A 104 -0.72 -3.36 7.89
N ASP A 105 -1.27 -2.78 8.95
CA ASP A 105 -1.18 -1.35 9.26
C ASP A 105 -0.54 -1.03 10.63
N GLY A 106 -0.12 -2.07 11.37
CA GLY A 106 0.44 -1.92 12.71
C GLY A 106 0.65 -3.24 13.43
N PHE A 107 1.11 -3.15 14.67
CA PHE A 107 1.27 -4.29 15.58
C PHE A 107 0.10 -4.35 16.57
N TYR A 108 -0.63 -5.45 16.54
CA TYR A 108 -1.66 -5.80 17.51
C TYR A 108 -1.04 -6.49 18.72
N ASN A 109 -1.38 -6.01 19.92
CA ASN A 109 -1.05 -6.68 21.17
C ASN A 109 -2.33 -7.28 21.79
N PRO A 110 -2.40 -8.62 21.98
CA PRO A 110 -3.58 -9.29 22.52
C PRO A 110 -3.84 -9.01 24.01
N GLU A 111 -2.83 -8.68 24.80
CA GLU A 111 -2.97 -8.38 26.22
C GLU A 111 -3.63 -7.01 26.43
N THR A 112 -3.21 -6.01 25.66
CA THR A 112 -3.76 -4.65 25.75
C THR A 112 -4.97 -4.44 24.83
N ARG A 113 -5.16 -5.32 23.84
CA ARG A 113 -6.16 -5.22 22.78
C ARG A 113 -6.05 -3.94 21.94
N VAL A 114 -4.81 -3.49 21.73
CA VAL A 114 -4.49 -2.25 21.00
C VAL A 114 -3.67 -2.57 19.76
N ILE A 115 -3.94 -1.84 18.67
CA ILE A 115 -3.08 -1.75 17.50
C ILE A 115 -2.32 -0.43 17.56
N VAL A 116 -0.98 -0.51 17.49
CA VAL A 116 -0.09 0.64 17.27
C VAL A 116 0.48 0.58 15.85
N ASP A 117 0.77 1.72 15.23
CA ASP A 117 1.42 1.73 13.92
C ASP A 117 2.87 1.21 14.00
N TYR A 118 3.53 1.09 12.85
CA TYR A 118 4.93 0.64 12.79
C TYR A 118 5.94 1.60 13.45
N LYS A 119 5.51 2.76 13.95
CA LYS A 119 6.29 3.72 14.77
C LYS A 119 5.85 3.72 16.24
N PHE A 120 5.07 2.72 16.66
CA PHE A 120 4.53 2.56 18.01
C PHE A 120 3.58 3.69 18.46
N ARG A 121 2.92 4.36 17.52
CA ARG A 121 1.87 5.36 17.81
C ARG A 121 0.53 4.66 17.85
N PHE A 122 -0.33 5.02 18.80
CA PHE A 122 -1.69 4.47 18.89
C PHE A 122 -2.47 4.64 17.59
N LEU A 123 -3.09 3.56 17.10
CA LEU A 123 -4.00 3.60 15.94
C LEU A 123 -5.45 3.41 16.36
N ARG A 124 -5.76 2.25 16.96
CA ARG A 124 -7.13 1.86 17.35
C ARG A 124 -7.11 0.69 18.33
N ASN A 125 -8.26 0.41 18.94
CA ASN A 125 -8.50 -0.84 19.65
C ASN A 125 -8.88 -1.97 18.67
N ALA A 126 -8.70 -3.21 19.11
CA ALA A 126 -9.06 -4.43 18.38
C ALA A 126 -10.50 -4.89 18.63
#